data_AF-A0A645JX42-F1
#
_entry.id   AF-A0A645JX42-F1
#
_cell.length_a   1.000
_cell.length_b   1.000
_cell.length_c   1.000
_cell.angle_alpha   90.00
_cell.angle_beta   90.00
_cell.angle_gamma   90.00
#
_symmetry.space_group_name_H-M   'P 1'
#
loop_
_entity.id
_entity.type
_entity.pdbx_description
1 polymer ?
#
loop_
_entity_poly.entity_id
_entity_poly.type
_entity_poly.pdbx_seq_one_letter_code
_entity_poly.pdbx_strand_id
1 'polypeptide(L)' 'MIGQREKLRLYDVIRELEFRGIFFDKESRKALVSFYERLGNVEKMSDSGDAIYVKKTI' A
#
# COMPACT_ATOMS: atom_id res chain seq x y z
N MET A 1 11.17 -3.54 -7.77
CA MET A 1 11.86 -3.34 -6.47
C MET A 1 11.20 -2.18 -5.74
N ILE A 2 10.68 -2.42 -4.52
CA ILE A 2 9.87 -1.45 -3.76
C ILE A 2 10.65 -0.17 -3.43
N GLY A 3 11.93 -0.28 -3.04
CA GLY A 3 12.72 0.85 -2.50
C GLY A 3 13.18 1.93 -3.49
N GLN A 4 12.98 1.73 -4.80
CA GLN A 4 13.44 2.67 -5.85
C GLN A 4 12.35 3.61 -6.36
N ARG A 5 11.10 3.49 -5.89
CA ARG A 5 9.96 4.28 -6.39
C ARG A 5 9.58 5.37 -5.38
N GLU A 6 9.41 6.60 -5.85
CA GLU A 6 9.00 7.74 -5.02
C GLU A 6 7.54 7.64 -4.54
N LYS A 7 6.70 6.98 -5.34
CA LYS A 7 5.29 6.73 -5.05
C LYS A 7 4.92 5.31 -5.52
N LEU A 8 4.19 4.58 -4.69
CA LEU A 8 3.81 3.20 -4.95
C LEU A 8 2.34 2.99 -4.58
N ARG A 9 1.59 2.28 -5.41
CA ARG A 9 0.26 1.81 -4.99
C ARG A 9 0.44 0.83 -3.84
N LEU A 10 -0.39 0.94 -2.81
CA LEU A 10 -0.37 -0.01 -1.70
C LEU A 10 -0.57 -1.45 -2.20
N TYR A 11 -1.43 -1.63 -3.21
CA TYR A 11 -1.61 -2.93 -3.86
C TYR A 11 -0.31 -3.48 -4.48
N ASP A 12 0.52 -2.62 -5.07
CA ASP A 12 1.80 -3.04 -5.64
C ASP A 12 2.82 -3.41 -4.55
N VAL A 13 2.77 -2.77 -3.38
CA VAL A 13 3.57 -3.17 -2.20
C VAL A 13 3.15 -4.55 -1.70
N ILE A 14 1.84 -4.79 -1.56
CA ILE A 14 1.31 -6.08 -1.11
C ILE A 14 1.70 -7.19 -2.10
N ARG A 15 1.52 -6.99 -3.41
CA ARG A 15 1.92 -7.99 -4.42
C ARG A 15 3.41 -8.30 -4.40
N GLU A 16 4.25 -7.29 -4.19
CA GLU A 16 5.70 -7.47 -4.08
C GLU A 16 6.09 -8.25 -2.81
N LEU A 17 5.37 -8.07 -1.69
CA LEU A 17 5.56 -8.88 -0.48
C LEU A 17 5.09 -10.33 -0.69
N GLU A 18 3.96 -10.53 -1.36
CA GLU A 18 3.44 -11.87 -1.71
C GLU A 18 4.42 -12.62 -2.63
N PHE A 19 5.04 -11.93 -3.59
CA PHE A 19 6.10 -12.51 -4.44
C PHE A 19 7.34 -12.95 -3.64
N ARG A 20 7.57 -12.37 -2.45
CA ARG A 20 8.63 -12.76 -1.52
C ARG A 20 8.19 -13.82 -0.50
N GLY A 21 6.97 -14.36 -0.65
CA GLY A 21 6.39 -15.38 0.23
C GLY A 21 5.72 -14.83 1.49
N ILE A 22 5.49 -13.52 1.57
CA ILE A 22 4.81 -12.88 2.70
C ILE A 22 3.34 -12.65 2.32
N PHE A 23 2.44 -13.41 2.93
CA PHE A 23 1.01 -13.38 2.63
C PHE A 23 0.22 -12.72 3.74
N PHE A 24 -0.84 -12.02 3.35
CA PHE A 24 -1.75 -11.34 4.27
C PHE A 24 -3.17 -11.86 4.10
N ASP A 25 -3.80 -12.19 5.22
CA ASP A 25 -5.24 -12.44 5.22
C ASP A 25 -6.02 -11.15 4.93
N LYS A 26 -7.35 -11.28 4.82
CA LYS A 26 -8.23 -10.17 4.47
C LYS A 26 -8.18 -9.04 5.50
N GLU A 27 -8.10 -9.37 6.79
CA GLU A 27 -8.11 -8.36 7.86
C GLU A 27 -6.76 -7.64 7.96
N SER A 28 -5.66 -8.37 7.80
CA SER A 28 -4.31 -7.81 7.71
C SER A 28 -4.17 -6.85 6.52
N ARG A 29 -4.78 -7.18 5.37
CA ARG A 29 -4.83 -6.28 4.21
C ARG A 29 -5.57 -4.98 4.50
N LYS A 30 -6.72 -5.03 5.18
CA LYS A 30 -7.45 -3.83 5.62
C LYS A 30 -6.64 -3.01 6.62
N ALA A 31 -5.95 -3.67 7.56
CA ALA A 31 -5.10 -3.01 8.54
C ALA A 31 -3.94 -2.26 7.87
N LEU A 32 -3.32 -2.84 6.83
CA LEU A 32 -2.29 -2.18 6.02
C LEU A 32 -2.85 -0.93 5.32
N VAL A 33 -4.04 -1.01 4.73
CA VAL A 33 -4.72 0.15 4.13
C VAL A 33 -4.90 1.27 5.15
N SER A 34 -5.51 0.96 6.30
CA SER A 34 -5.74 1.95 7.37
C SER A 34 -4.44 2.51 7.97
N PHE A 35 -3.38 1.69 8.06
CA PHE A 35 -2.06 2.13 8.51
C PHE A 35 -1.50 3.21 7.59
N TYR A 36 -1.48 2.97 6.27
CA TYR A 36 -0.95 3.95 5.32
C TYR A 36 -1.82 5.19 5.19
N GLU A 37 -3.14 5.07 5.29
CA GLU A 37 -4.04 6.24 5.34
C GLU A 37 -3.74 7.14 6.55
N ARG A 38 -3.52 6.57 7.74
CA ARG A 38 -3.22 7.34 8.97
C ARG A 38 -1.88 8.05 8.94
N LEU A 39 -0.90 7.56 8.17
CA LEU A 39 0.39 8.23 8.00
C LEU A 39 0.29 9.53 7.18
N GLY A 40 -0.87 9.86 6.60
CA GLY A 40 -1.08 11.10 5.83
C GLY A 40 -0.39 11.11 4.46
N ASN A 41 0.31 10.03 4.09
CA ASN A 41 1.03 9.89 2.83
C ASN A 41 0.22 9.18 1.74
N VAL A 42 -1.11 9.25 1.82
CA VAL A 42 -2.04 8.61 0.89
C VAL A 42 -2.75 9.65 0.04
N GLU A 43 -2.56 9.54 -1.28
CA GLU A 43 -3.40 10.23 -2.27
C GLU A 43 -4.46 9.25 -2.77
N LYS A 44 -5.74 9.53 -2.47
CA LYS A 44 -6.90 8.80 -3.01
C LYS A 44 -7.18 9.30 -4.41
N MET A 45 -7.20 8.41 -5.40
CA MET A 45 -7.48 8.76 -6.80
C MET A 45 -8.79 8.15 -7.33
N SER A 46 -9.56 7.44 -6.50
CA SER A 46 -10.87 6.87 -6.87
C SER A 46 -11.85 7.00 -5.72
N ASP A 47 -13.10 7.37 -6.04
CA ASP A 47 -14.24 7.36 -5.12
C ASP A 47 -14.63 5.93 -4.68
N SER A 48 -14.16 4.90 -5.42
CA SER A 48 -14.34 3.48 -5.04
C SER A 48 -13.40 3.02 -3.91
N GLY A 49 -12.37 3.80 -3.57
CA GLY A 49 -11.39 3.44 -2.54
C GLY A 49 -10.28 2.49 -2.98
N ASP A 50 -10.31 1.97 -4.22
CA ASP A 50 -9.37 0.94 -4.69
C ASP A 50 -7.98 1.47 -5.11
N ALA A 51 -7.87 2.77 -5.39
CA ALA A 51 -6.64 3.39 -5.85
C ALA A 51 -6.01 4.24 -4.73
N ILE A 52 -5.23 3.58 -3.87
CA ILE A 52 -4.45 4.19 -2.79
C ILE A 52 -2.97 4.18 -3.14
N TYR A 53 -2.36 5.36 -3.22
CA TYR A 53 -0.93 5.53 -3.44
C TYR A 53 -0.24 6.02 -2.19
N VAL A 54 0.86 5.37 -1.83
CA VAL A 54 1.71 5.70 -0.68
C VAL A 54 2.96 6.41 -1.20
N LYS A 55 3.31 7.55 -0.58
CA LYS A 55 4.62 8.21 -0.77
C LYS A 55 5.68 7.58 0.13
N LYS A 56 6.92 7.54 -0.34
CA LYS A 56 8.07 7.17 0.48
C LYS A 56 8.16 8.12 1.68
N THR A 57 8.13 7.58 2.90
CA THR A 57 8.59 8.31 4.09
C THR A 57 10.09 8.10 4.22
N ILE A 58 10.79 9.16 4.64
CA ILE A 58 12.25 9.35 4.73
C ILE A 58 13.00 8.07 5.11
#